data_AF-A0A2G8TG40-F1
#
_entry.id   AF-A0A2G8TG40-F1
#
_cell.length_a   1.000
_cell.length_b   1.000
_cell.length_c   1.000
_cell.angle_alpha   90.00
_cell.angle_beta   90.00
_cell.angle_gamma   90.00
#
_symmetry.space_group_name_H-M   'P 1'
#
loop_
_entity.id
_entity.type
_entity.pdbx_description
1 polymer ?
#
loop_
_entity_poly.entity_id
_entity_poly.type
_entity_poly.pdbx_seq_one_letter_code
_entity_poly.pdbx_strand_id
1 'polypeptide(L)'
;MFAAASALLLAGCTTPQDRAARMQADMDRIIVEYGPACARLGYQPQSDPWRNCVLQLSTKDDITRYGHPTRVYGGFGRSHWGGGGLWGPYW
;
A
#
# COMPACT_ATOMS: atom_id res chain seq x y z
N MET A 1 18.61 -42.71 -3.17
CA MET A 1 18.97 -41.32 -2.81
C MET A 1 17.91 -40.37 -3.37
N PHE A 2 16.79 -40.19 -2.66
CA PHE A 2 15.70 -39.27 -3.03
C PHE A 2 15.42 -38.28 -1.89
N ALA A 3 16.47 -37.76 -1.24
CA ALA A 3 16.35 -36.87 -0.09
C ALA A 3 16.58 -35.38 -0.42
N ALA A 4 17.02 -35.04 -1.64
CA ALA A 4 17.42 -33.68 -1.99
C ALA A 4 16.30 -32.82 -2.60
N ALA A 5 15.21 -33.42 -3.10
CA ALA A 5 14.15 -32.69 -3.80
C ALA A 5 13.13 -32.00 -2.87
N SER A 6 13.11 -32.36 -1.58
CA SER A 6 12.12 -31.85 -0.61
C SER A 6 12.47 -30.47 -0.04
N ALA A 7 13.73 -30.04 -0.13
CA ALA A 7 14.22 -28.81 0.52
C ALA A 7 13.79 -27.53 -0.20
N LEU A 8 13.52 -27.58 -1.51
CA LEU A 8 13.14 -26.40 -2.31
C LEU A 8 11.67 -25.99 -2.12
N LEU A 9 10.82 -26.86 -1.58
CA LEU A 9 9.40 -26.56 -1.31
C LEU A 9 9.20 -25.71 -0.04
N LEU A 10 10.20 -25.62 0.85
CA LEU A 10 10.12 -24.78 2.06
C LEU A 10 10.55 -23.32 1.83
N ALA A 11 11.20 -22.99 0.71
CA ALA A 11 11.55 -21.61 0.37
C ALA A 11 10.33 -20.79 -0.11
N GLY A 12 9.20 -21.45 -0.42
CA GLY A 12 7.91 -20.81 -0.71
C GLY A 12 7.08 -20.47 0.53
N CYS A 13 7.54 -20.83 1.74
CA CYS A 13 6.86 -20.53 3.00
C CYS A 13 7.20 -19.14 3.55
N THR A 14 7.44 -18.13 2.69
CA THR A 14 7.19 -16.72 3.06
C THR A 14 5.68 -16.44 3.00
N THR A 15 4.94 -17.28 3.73
CA THR A 15 3.71 -16.99 4.47
C THR A 15 2.86 -15.80 3.98
N PRO A 16 1.81 -16.03 3.16
CA PRO A 16 0.80 -15.00 2.87
C PRO A 16 0.19 -14.37 4.14
N GLN A 17 0.14 -15.13 5.23
CA GLN A 17 -0.26 -14.65 6.55
C GLN A 17 0.66 -13.56 7.12
N ASP A 18 1.97 -13.61 6.88
CA ASP A 18 2.89 -12.57 7.38
C ASP A 18 2.76 -11.28 6.55
N ARG A 19 2.44 -11.39 5.26
CA ARG A 19 2.11 -10.22 4.44
C ARG A 19 0.81 -9.58 4.92
N ALA A 20 -0.23 -10.37 5.20
CA ALA A 20 -1.49 -9.86 5.73
C ALA A 20 -1.31 -9.18 7.10
N ALA A 21 -0.54 -9.78 8.02
CA ALA A 21 -0.28 -9.20 9.34
C ALA A 21 0.47 -7.87 9.26
N ARG A 22 1.45 -7.75 8.36
CA ARG A 22 2.19 -6.48 8.14
C ARG A 22 1.27 -5.40 7.57
N MET A 23 0.47 -5.74 6.56
CA MET A 23 -0.49 -4.80 5.97
C MET A 23 -1.54 -4.34 6.99
N GLN A 24 -1.98 -5.24 7.88
CA GLN A 24 -2.92 -4.91 8.95
C GLN A 24 -2.32 -3.86 9.91
N ALA A 25 -1.09 -4.08 10.35
CA ALA A 25 -0.40 -3.17 11.27
C ALA A 25 -0.15 -1.79 10.64
N ASP A 26 0.12 -1.74 9.34
CA ASP A 26 0.26 -0.47 8.61
C ASP A 26 -1.09 0.27 8.53
N MET A 27 -2.19 -0.45 8.26
CA MET A 27 -3.54 0.13 8.25
C MET A 27 -3.95 0.65 9.64
N ASP A 28 -3.60 -0.05 10.71
CA ASP A 28 -3.89 0.39 12.08
C ASP A 28 -3.22 1.75 12.39
N ARG A 29 -1.99 1.95 11.92
CA ARG A 29 -1.28 3.25 12.06
C ARG A 29 -1.99 4.35 11.28
N ILE A 30 -2.33 4.08 10.01
CA ILE A 30 -3.01 5.03 9.12
C ILE A 30 -4.38 5.43 9.72
N ILE A 31 -5.11 4.48 10.29
CA ILE A 31 -6.40 4.74 10.95
C ILE A 31 -6.24 5.66 12.16
N VAL A 32 -5.21 5.44 12.99
CA VAL A 32 -4.96 6.31 14.16
C VAL A 32 -4.62 7.73 13.73
N GLU A 33 -3.83 7.90 12.68
CA GLU A 33 -3.39 9.21 12.19
C GLU A 33 -4.48 9.99 11.45
N TYR A 34 -5.17 9.34 10.50
CA TYR A 34 -6.12 10.00 9.59
C TYR A 34 -7.59 9.76 9.93
N GLY A 35 -7.91 8.71 10.70
CA GLY A 35 -9.27 8.38 11.12
C GLY A 35 -10.02 9.51 11.82
N PRO A 36 -9.41 10.23 12.78
CA PRO A 36 -10.03 11.37 13.44
C PRO A 36 -10.30 12.55 12.50
N ALA A 37 -9.48 12.74 11.45
CA ALA A 37 -9.72 13.76 10.43
C ALA A 37 -10.96 13.40 9.60
N CYS A 38 -11.08 12.15 9.16
CA CYS A 38 -12.25 11.67 8.42
C CYS A 38 -13.54 11.69 9.25
N ALA A 39 -13.46 11.42 10.57
CA ALA A 39 -14.61 11.59 11.47
C ALA A 39 -15.05 13.06 11.56
N ARG A 40 -14.10 14.00 11.65
CA ARG A 40 -14.39 15.45 11.64
C ARG A 40 -14.97 15.96 10.32
N LEU A 41 -14.66 15.29 9.21
CA LEU A 41 -15.25 15.54 7.90
C LEU A 41 -16.69 15.00 7.76
N GLY A 42 -17.23 14.32 8.80
CA GLY A 42 -18.60 13.84 8.83
C GLY A 42 -18.78 12.40 8.34
N TYR A 43 -17.70 11.68 8.05
CA TYR A 43 -17.79 10.26 7.70
C TYR A 43 -18.03 9.41 8.95
N GLN A 44 -18.95 8.45 8.85
CA GLN A 44 -19.22 7.49 9.92
C GLN A 44 -18.01 6.58 10.17
N PRO A 45 -17.46 6.52 11.40
CA PRO A 45 -16.33 5.65 11.69
C PRO A 45 -16.59 4.19 11.28
N GLN A 46 -15.53 3.51 10.81
CA GLN A 46 -15.58 2.11 10.36
C GLN A 46 -16.48 1.82 9.15
N SER A 47 -17.14 2.82 8.57
CA SER A 47 -17.87 2.67 7.31
C SER A 47 -16.93 2.66 6.10
N ASP A 48 -17.35 2.05 5.00
CA ASP A 48 -16.60 2.07 3.73
C ASP A 48 -16.25 3.48 3.22
N PRO A 49 -17.14 4.49 3.26
CA PRO A 49 -16.75 5.84 2.87
C PRO A 49 -15.73 6.49 3.81
N TRP A 50 -15.74 6.16 5.11
CA TRP A 50 -14.70 6.59 6.04
C TRP A 50 -13.35 5.94 5.73
N ARG A 51 -13.32 4.62 5.45
CA ARG A 51 -12.09 3.91 5.04
C ARG A 51 -11.51 4.50 3.77
N ASN A 52 -12.36 4.85 2.80
CA ASN A 52 -11.93 5.50 1.57
C ASN A 52 -11.30 6.88 1.85
N CYS A 53 -11.92 7.70 2.71
CA CYS A 53 -11.34 8.97 3.15
C CYS A 53 -9.95 8.78 3.78
N VAL A 54 -9.81 7.81 4.69
CA VAL A 54 -8.55 7.52 5.39
C VAL A 54 -7.45 7.17 4.40
N LEU A 55 -7.74 6.28 3.44
CA LEU A 55 -6.79 5.87 2.39
C LEU A 55 -6.42 7.03 1.45
N GLN A 56 -7.38 7.86 1.05
CA GLN A 56 -7.10 9.02 0.20
C GLN A 56 -6.21 10.04 0.90
N LEU A 57 -6.49 10.30 2.19
CA LEU A 57 -5.75 11.29 2.95
C LEU A 57 -4.32 10.84 3.23
N SER A 58 -4.12 9.55 3.57
CA SER A 58 -2.77 8.98 3.73
C SER A 58 -1.98 9.02 2.43
N THR A 59 -2.61 8.62 1.32
CA THR A 59 -1.96 8.67 0.00
C THR A 59 -1.58 10.10 -0.39
N LYS A 60 -2.42 11.09 -0.06
CA LYS A 60 -2.12 12.50 -0.32
C LYS A 60 -0.93 12.97 0.50
N ASP A 61 -0.85 12.59 1.77
CA ASP A 61 0.29 12.94 2.63
C ASP A 61 1.57 12.28 2.13
N ASP A 62 1.53 10.98 1.78
CA ASP A 62 2.67 10.25 1.23
C ASP A 62 3.20 10.90 -0.05
N ILE A 63 2.32 11.27 -0.98
CA ILE A 63 2.72 12.00 -2.19
C ILE A 63 3.29 13.38 -1.83
N THR A 64 2.75 14.05 -0.83
CA THR A 64 3.25 15.38 -0.43
C THR A 64 4.63 15.27 0.24
N ARG A 65 4.84 14.23 1.05
CA ARG A 65 6.03 14.00 1.86
C ARG A 65 7.18 13.36 1.06
N TYR A 66 6.86 12.40 0.19
CA TYR A 66 7.84 11.67 -0.63
C TYR A 66 7.85 12.08 -2.09
N GLY A 67 6.80 12.74 -2.58
CA GLY A 67 6.73 13.27 -3.95
C GLY A 67 7.43 14.61 -4.13
N HIS A 68 8.52 14.86 -3.40
CA HIS A 68 9.43 15.93 -3.79
C HIS A 68 10.00 15.58 -5.17
N PRO A 69 9.82 16.42 -6.21
CA PRO A 69 10.33 16.11 -7.53
C PRO A 69 11.85 16.20 -7.51
N THR A 70 12.54 15.05 -7.52
CA THR A 70 13.80 14.99 -8.24
C THR A 70 13.48 15.32 -9.68
N ARG A 71 13.73 16.58 -10.07
CA ARG A 71 13.70 17.08 -11.46
C ARG A 71 14.78 16.37 -12.29
N VAL A 72 14.69 15.06 -12.47
CA VAL A 72 15.68 14.30 -13.24
C VAL A 72 15.06 13.39 -14.28
N TYR A 73 13.78 13.03 -14.21
CA TYR A 73 13.14 12.33 -15.33
C TYR A 73 11.77 12.93 -15.62
N GLY A 74 11.70 13.62 -16.75
CA GLY A 74 10.48 14.22 -17.26
C GLY A 74 9.41 13.18 -17.59
N GLY A 75 8.17 13.63 -17.53
CA GLY A 75 7.05 12.96 -18.17
C GLY A 75 5.97 12.49 -17.20
N PHE A 76 4.82 13.15 -17.31
CA PHE A 76 3.49 12.63 -16.97
C PHE A 76 3.07 12.68 -15.50
N GLY A 77 2.75 13.91 -15.08
CA GLY A 77 1.68 14.11 -14.10
C GLY A 77 0.31 13.68 -14.63
N ARG A 78 -0.61 13.48 -13.69
CA ARG A 78 -2.03 13.07 -13.83
C ARG A 78 -2.26 11.59 -14.10
N SER A 79 -2.04 10.74 -13.11
CA SER A 79 -2.67 9.42 -13.03
C SER A 79 -3.94 9.50 -12.19
N HIS A 80 -5.00 10.09 -12.76
CA HIS A 80 -6.34 9.61 -12.43
C HIS A 80 -6.41 8.22 -13.06
N TRP A 81 -6.58 7.16 -12.28
CA TRP A 81 -7.01 5.83 -12.74
C TRP A 81 -6.63 5.41 -14.18
N GLY A 82 -5.55 4.63 -14.31
CA GLY A 82 -5.26 3.87 -15.53
C GLY A 82 -3.89 4.15 -16.14
N GLY A 83 -3.26 3.10 -16.64
CA GLY A 83 -2.14 3.21 -17.56
C GLY A 83 -0.79 2.83 -16.94
N GLY A 84 -0.51 1.53 -17.01
CA GLY A 84 0.74 0.98 -17.53
C GLY A 84 2.04 1.72 -17.23
N GLY A 85 2.94 1.00 -16.56
CA GLY A 85 4.38 1.20 -16.75
C GLY A 85 5.12 1.62 -15.50
N LEU A 86 5.34 0.68 -14.57
CA LEU A 86 6.61 0.60 -13.85
C LEU A 86 6.84 -0.77 -13.17
N TRP A 87 6.23 -1.84 -13.70
CA TRP A 87 6.62 -3.20 -13.34
C TRP A 87 7.36 -3.76 -14.56
N GLY A 88 8.68 -3.66 -14.54
CA GLY A 88 9.55 -4.31 -15.53
C GLY A 88 9.46 -5.84 -15.43
N PRO A 89 9.87 -6.58 -16.47
CA PRO A 89 9.71 -8.03 -16.53
C PRO A 89 10.81 -8.70 -15.71
N TYR A 90 10.61 -8.84 -14.41
CA TYR A 90 11.36 -9.79 -13.58
C TYR A 90 10.57 -10.20 -12.35
N TRP A 91 9.49 -10.93 -12.58
CA TRP A 91 8.93 -11.97 -11.69
C TRP A 91 7.68 -12.57 -12.35
#